data_AF-A0A2T0PVU4-F1
#
_entry.id   AF-A0A2T0PVU4-F1
#
_cell.length_a   1.000
_cell.length_b   1.000
_cell.length_c   1.000
_cell.angle_alpha   90.00
_cell.angle_beta   90.00
_cell.angle_gamma   90.00
#
_symmetry.space_group_name_H-M   'P 1'
#
loop_
_entity.id
_entity.type
_entity.pdbx_description
1 polymer ?
#
loop_
_entity_poly.entity_id
_entity_poly.type
_entity_poly.pdbx_seq_one_letter_code
_entity_poly.pdbx_strand_id
1 'polypeptide(L)'
;MRLLLDTHVLLCALMGGDQLKDDVVERIRYAPQVLVSAVSIWEIEIKRSTGKLSVPDGYLDAVHQSGFLPLPVSWEHARESGTLPFHLHPRPGGAALRRRHRGRVSAPRQYRVSASLGAVTSVRMRRRRKTQ
;
A
#
# COMPACT_ATOMS: atom_id res chain seq x y z
N MET A 1 5.08 15.89 11.48
CA MET A 1 5.60 14.67 10.81
C MET A 1 4.66 14.30 9.67
N ARG A 2 5.16 13.99 8.47
CA ARG A 2 4.30 13.63 7.32
C ARG A 2 4.32 12.11 7.13
N LEU A 3 3.17 11.51 6.90
CA LEU A 3 3.02 10.07 6.73
C LEU A 3 2.74 9.76 5.26
N LEU A 4 3.52 8.89 4.62
CA LEU A 4 3.22 8.38 3.28
C LEU A 4 2.66 6.97 3.38
N LEU A 5 1.43 6.79 2.88
CA LEU A 5 0.77 5.49 2.86
C LEU A 5 1.25 4.64 1.69
N ASP A 6 1.59 3.39 1.99
CA ASP A 6 1.74 2.34 0.99
C ASP A 6 0.37 1.92 0.43
N THR A 7 0.34 1.41 -0.80
CA THR A 7 -0.87 0.95 -1.49
C THR A 7 -1.71 -0.02 -0.65
N HIS A 8 -1.07 -0.95 0.08
CA HIS A 8 -1.80 -1.91 0.89
C HIS A 8 -2.39 -1.28 2.16
N VAL A 9 -1.69 -0.33 2.77
CA VAL A 9 -2.18 0.38 3.97
C VAL A 9 -3.37 1.27 3.58
N LEU A 10 -3.28 1.94 2.42
CA LEU A 10 -4.37 2.71 1.85
C LEU A 10 -5.63 1.85 1.66
N LEU A 11 -5.50 0.70 0.99
CA LEU A 11 -6.63 -0.22 0.77
C LEU A 11 -7.23 -0.71 2.09
N CYS A 12 -6.41 -1.09 3.07
CA CYS A 12 -6.92 -1.50 4.38
C CYS A 12 -7.61 -0.36 5.13
N ALA A 13 -7.09 0.86 5.04
CA ALA A 13 -7.72 2.04 5.65
C ALA A 13 -9.09 2.35 5.03
N LEU A 14 -9.21 2.26 3.70
CA LEU A 14 -10.48 2.49 2.99
C LEU A 14 -11.53 1.40 3.26
N MET A 15 -11.10 0.15 3.49
CA MET A 15 -11.99 -1.00 3.72
C MET A 15 -12.34 -1.23 5.20
N GLY A 16 -12.22 -0.21 6.05
CA GLY A 16 -12.67 -0.28 7.44
C GLY A 16 -11.61 -0.70 8.47
N GLY A 17 -10.32 -0.74 8.11
CA GLY A 17 -9.24 -0.79 9.09
C GLY A 17 -9.05 -2.11 9.84
N ASP A 18 -9.96 -3.10 9.76
CA ASP A 18 -9.90 -4.39 10.47
C ASP A 18 -8.59 -5.19 10.27
N GLN A 19 -7.86 -4.86 9.21
CA GLN A 19 -6.59 -5.52 8.90
C GLN A 19 -5.37 -4.74 9.38
N LEU A 20 -5.54 -3.49 9.83
CA LEU A 20 -4.50 -2.63 10.40
C LEU A 20 -4.37 -2.89 11.91
N LYS A 21 -3.17 -2.72 12.44
CA LYS A 21 -2.98 -2.72 13.88
C LYS A 21 -3.32 -1.34 14.44
N ASP A 22 -3.75 -1.31 15.69
CA ASP A 22 -4.11 -0.08 16.40
C ASP A 22 -3.01 0.97 16.36
N ASP A 23 -1.75 0.58 16.50
CA ASP A 23 -0.59 1.49 16.41
C ASP A 23 -0.49 2.21 15.05
N VAL A 24 -0.83 1.53 13.96
CA VAL A 24 -0.87 2.11 12.61
C VAL A 24 -2.07 3.02 12.45
N VAL A 25 -3.23 2.60 12.95
CA VAL A 25 -4.47 3.40 12.90
C VAL A 25 -4.29 4.71 13.67
N GLU A 26 -3.73 4.66 14.88
CA GLU A 26 -3.41 5.85 15.67
C GLU A 26 -2.42 6.76 14.96
N ARG A 27 -1.35 6.20 14.36
CA ARG A 27 -0.39 6.99 13.60
C ARG A 27 -1.00 7.68 12.39
N ILE A 28 -1.94 7.04 11.70
CA ILE A 28 -2.67 7.67 10.59
C ILE A 28 -3.59 8.77 11.12
N ARG A 29 -4.32 8.49 12.21
CA ARG A 29 -5.27 9.42 12.82
C ARG A 29 -4.62 10.68 13.39
N TYR A 30 -3.46 10.56 14.03
CA TYR A 30 -2.76 11.67 14.67
C TYR A 30 -1.65 12.28 13.80
N ALA A 31 -1.42 11.78 12.59
CA ALA A 31 -0.48 12.40 11.68
C ALA A 31 -1.04 13.75 11.19
N PRO A 32 -0.29 14.86 11.28
CA PRO A 32 -0.76 16.16 10.81
C PRO A 32 -0.96 16.21 9.29
N GLN A 33 -0.26 15.34 8.54
CA GLN A 33 -0.44 15.19 7.10
C GLN A 33 -0.26 13.73 6.71
N VAL A 34 -1.25 13.18 6.02
CA VAL A 34 -1.22 11.84 5.43
C VAL A 34 -1.22 12.01 3.92
N LEU A 35 -0.18 11.50 3.27
CA LEU A 35 0.10 11.61 1.86
C LEU A 35 -0.21 10.28 1.16
N VAL A 36 -0.78 10.36 -0.03
CA VAL A 36 -1.02 9.24 -0.94
C VAL A 36 -0.37 9.54 -2.28
N SER A 37 0.49 8.63 -2.75
CA SER A 37 1.14 8.79 -4.06
C SER A 37 0.23 8.34 -5.20
N ALA A 38 0.30 9.06 -6.32
CA ALA A 38 -0.32 8.63 -7.58
C ALA A 38 0.17 7.23 -8.03
N VAL A 39 1.39 6.84 -7.64
CA VAL A 39 1.94 5.50 -7.90
C VAL A 39 1.12 4.40 -7.21
N SER A 40 0.58 4.67 -6.01
CA SER A 40 -0.29 3.71 -5.31
C SER A 40 -1.63 3.53 -6.01
N ILE A 41 -2.21 4.63 -6.51
CA ILE A 41 -3.45 4.58 -7.31
C ILE A 41 -3.20 3.82 -8.62
N TRP A 42 -2.08 4.08 -9.30
CA TRP A 42 -1.67 3.36 -10.50
C TRP A 42 -1.52 1.86 -10.27
N GLU A 43 -0.89 1.44 -9.16
CA GLU A 43 -0.75 0.02 -8.80
C GLU A 43 -2.12 -0.64 -8.52
N ILE A 44 -3.07 0.09 -7.92
CA ILE A 44 -4.45 -0.40 -7.69
C ILE A 44 -5.13 -0.65 -9.05
N GLU A 45 -5.09 0.32 -9.95
CA GLU A 45 -5.74 0.24 -11.26
C GLU A 45 -5.14 -0.86 -12.16
N ILE A 46 -3.82 -1.06 -12.13
CA ILE A 46 -3.18 -2.22 -12.81
C ILE A 46 -3.67 -3.55 -12.21
N LYS A 47 -3.77 -3.65 -10.88
CA LYS A 47 -4.25 -4.88 -10.24
C LYS A 47 -5.74 -5.12 -10.49
N ARG A 48 -6.53 -4.06 -10.58
CA ARG A 48 -7.97 -4.10 -10.90
C ARG A 48 -8.19 -4.58 -12.33
N SER A 49 -7.52 -3.97 -13.31
CA SER A 49 -7.61 -4.38 -14.72
C SER A 49 -7.13 -5.82 -14.97
N THR A 50 -6.15 -6.30 -14.19
CA THR A 50 -5.69 -7.71 -14.28
C THR A 50 -6.53 -8.69 -13.44
N GLY A 51 -7.61 -8.24 -12.79
CA GLY A 51 -8.48 -9.06 -11.94
C GLY A 51 -7.82 -9.58 -10.66
N LYS A 52 -6.62 -9.08 -10.31
CA LYS A 52 -5.86 -9.48 -9.12
C LYS A 52 -6.34 -8.78 -7.85
N LEU A 53 -7.11 -7.71 -7.99
CA LEU A 53 -7.67 -6.92 -6.92
C LEU A 53 -9.09 -6.50 -7.30
N SER A 54 -10.03 -6.66 -6.38
CA SER A 54 -11.36 -6.06 -6.48
C SER A 54 -11.45 -4.92 -5.49
N VAL A 55 -11.83 -3.73 -5.97
CA VAL A 55 -12.10 -2.54 -5.17
C VAL A 55 -13.45 -1.97 -5.62
N PRO A 56 -14.25 -1.39 -4.70
CA PRO A 56 -15.49 -0.73 -5.06
C PRO A 56 -15.24 0.40 -6.07
N ASP A 57 -16.17 0.64 -6.99
CA ASP A 57 -15.98 1.66 -8.03
C ASP A 57 -15.78 3.08 -7.46
N GLY A 58 -16.42 3.39 -6.33
CA GLY A 58 -16.28 4.66 -5.61
C GLY A 58 -15.08 4.76 -4.65
N TYR A 59 -14.10 3.84 -4.72
CA TYR A 59 -12.98 3.87 -3.78
C TYR A 59 -12.16 5.17 -3.89
N LEU A 60 -12.03 5.73 -5.09
CA LEU A 60 -11.26 6.94 -5.31
C LEU A 60 -11.94 8.16 -4.67
N ASP A 61 -13.26 8.23 -4.73
CA ASP A 61 -14.04 9.25 -4.02
C ASP A 61 -13.84 9.13 -2.50
N ALA A 62 -13.79 7.90 -1.97
CA ALA A 62 -13.48 7.66 -0.57
C ALA A 62 -12.04 8.13 -0.21
N VAL A 63 -11.07 7.98 -1.11
CA VAL A 63 -9.72 8.56 -0.93
C VAL A 63 -9.80 10.08 -0.87
N HIS A 64 -10.53 10.72 -1.77
CA HIS A 64 -10.69 12.18 -1.76
C HIS A 64 -11.40 12.68 -0.50
N GLN A 65 -12.40 11.96 -0.02
CA GLN A 65 -13.16 12.31 1.19
C GLN A 65 -12.40 12.02 2.50
N SER A 66 -11.40 11.15 2.47
CA SER A 66 -10.61 10.78 3.65
C SER A 66 -9.71 11.90 4.19
N GLY A 67 -9.54 13.00 3.45
CA GLY A 67 -8.64 14.11 3.79
C GLY A 67 -7.16 13.80 3.54
N PHE A 68 -6.85 12.68 2.86
CA PHE A 68 -5.49 12.39 2.42
C PHE A 68 -5.06 13.36 1.32
N LEU A 69 -3.81 13.81 1.40
CA LEU A 69 -3.24 14.74 0.44
C LEU A 69 -2.51 13.96 -0.68
N PRO A 70 -2.65 14.35 -1.95
CA PRO A 70 -1.85 13.76 -3.01
C PRO A 70 -0.38 14.13 -2.81
N LEU A 71 0.53 13.15 -2.98
CA LEU A 71 1.96 13.42 -3.09
C LEU A 71 2.28 13.79 -4.55
N PRO A 72 2.77 15.00 -4.86
CA PRO A 72 3.15 15.37 -6.21
C PRO A 72 4.26 14.46 -6.75
N VAL A 73 4.06 13.93 -7.96
CA VAL A 73 5.05 13.13 -8.69
C VAL A 73 5.50 13.95 -9.90
N SER A 74 6.76 14.38 -9.94
CA SER A 74 7.34 15.14 -11.05
C SER A 74 8.15 14.23 -11.99
N TRP A 75 8.61 14.79 -13.11
CA TRP A 75 9.46 14.08 -14.06
C TRP A 75 10.81 13.67 -13.44
N GLU A 76 11.33 14.47 -12.51
CA GLU A 76 12.56 14.18 -11.76
C GLU A 76 12.39 12.93 -10.90
N HIS A 77 11.25 12.80 -10.19
CA HIS A 77 10.95 11.58 -9.45
C HIS A 77 10.89 10.34 -10.36
N ALA A 78 10.34 10.48 -11.57
CA ALA A 78 10.32 9.40 -12.55
C ALA A 78 11.74 9.05 -13.04
N ARG A 79 12.56 10.06 -13.33
CA ARG A 79 13.96 9.89 -13.75
C ARG A 79 14.79 9.17 -12.67
N GLU A 80 14.68 9.60 -11.41
CA GLU A 80 15.38 8.98 -10.28
C GLU A 80 14.89 7.55 -10.02
N SER A 81 13.64 7.24 -10.30
CA SER A 81 13.14 5.86 -10.15
C SER A 81 13.88 4.86 -11.05
N GLY A 82 14.37 5.30 -12.21
CA GLY A 82 15.16 4.50 -13.13
C GLY A 82 16.58 4.18 -12.66
N THR A 83 17.10 4.94 -11.68
CA THR A 83 18.42 4.68 -11.07
C THR A 83 18.33 3.75 -9.87
N LEU A 84 17.12 3.47 -9.37
CA LEU A 84 16.94 2.50 -8.31
C LEU A 84 17.34 1.13 -8.85
N PRO A 85 18.19 0.36 -8.13
CA PRO A 85 18.53 -0.98 -8.56
C PRO A 85 17.24 -1.79 -8.67
N PHE A 86 16.95 -2.25 -9.88
CA PHE A 86 15.90 -3.23 -10.16
C PHE A 86 16.29 -4.54 -9.49
N HIS A 87 16.16 -4.60 -8.17
CA HIS A 87 16.03 -5.86 -7.47
C HIS A 87 14.63 -6.37 -7.78
N LEU A 88 14.46 -6.86 -9.01
CA LEU A 88 13.37 -7.72 -9.41
C LEU A 88 13.38 -8.89 -8.43
N HIS A 89 12.61 -8.79 -7.35
CA HIS A 89 12.22 -9.97 -6.62
C HIS A 89 11.37 -10.78 -7.61
N PRO A 90 11.89 -11.89 -8.16
CA PRO A 90 11.12 -12.68 -9.10
C PRO A 90 9.89 -13.12 -8.33
N ARG A 91 8.71 -12.74 -8.81
CA ARG A 91 7.47 -13.29 -8.29
C ARG A 91 7.34 -14.68 -8.92
N PRO A 92 7.49 -15.79 -8.19
CA PRO A 92 7.24 -17.09 -8.79
C PRO A 92 5.72 -17.26 -8.91
N GLY A 93 5.27 -17.69 -10.09
CA GLY A 93 3.89 -18.17 -10.29
C GLY A 93 3.01 -17.29 -11.18
N GLY A 94 3.33 -17.21 -12.46
CA GLY A 94 2.30 -17.20 -13.50
C GLY A 94 1.98 -18.66 -13.85
N ALA A 95 0.84 -19.15 -13.38
CA ALA A 95 0.13 -20.41 -13.73
C ALA A 95 -0.32 -21.16 -12.46
N ALA A 96 -1.61 -21.10 -12.17
CA ALA A 96 -2.45 -22.20 -11.67
C ALA A 96 -3.75 -21.63 -11.09
N LEU A 97 -4.80 -21.69 -11.90
CA LEU A 97 -6.17 -21.74 -11.43
C LEU A 97 -6.30 -22.88 -10.41
N ARG A 98 -6.64 -22.58 -9.16
CA ARG A 98 -7.35 -23.50 -8.26
C ARG A 98 -8.06 -22.70 -7.18
N ARG A 99 -9.38 -22.59 -7.32
CA ARG A 99 -10.29 -22.37 -6.19
C ARG A 99 -10.04 -23.47 -5.15
N ARG A 100 -9.92 -23.08 -3.88
CA ARG A 100 -10.44 -23.84 -2.73
C ARG A 100 -10.60 -22.86 -1.57
N HIS A 101 -11.86 -22.67 -1.17
CA HIS A 101 -12.20 -22.12 0.14
C HIS A 101 -11.53 -22.97 1.22
N ARG A 102 -10.82 -22.31 2.14
CA ARG A 102 -10.66 -22.76 3.53
C ARG A 102 -10.31 -21.53 4.36
N GLY A 103 -11.17 -21.25 5.34
CA GLY A 103 -10.93 -20.22 6.34
C GLY A 103 -9.53 -20.39 6.94
N ARG A 104 -8.81 -19.28 7.05
CA ARG A 104 -7.57 -19.19 7.79
C ARG A 104 -7.62 -17.92 8.62
N VAL A 105 -7.67 -18.12 9.93
CA VAL A 105 -7.38 -17.11 10.95
C VAL A 105 -6.01 -16.49 10.62
N SER A 106 -5.98 -15.16 10.52
CA SER A 106 -4.80 -14.39 10.12
C SER A 106 -3.78 -14.32 11.27
N ALA A 107 -2.56 -14.77 11.00
CA ALA A 107 -1.40 -14.53 11.86
C ALA A 107 -1.02 -13.02 11.88
N PRO A 108 -0.42 -12.49 12.96
CA PRO A 108 -0.15 -11.07 13.12
C PRO A 108 0.82 -10.56 12.03
N ARG A 109 0.36 -9.57 11.26
CA ARG A 109 1.08 -8.92 10.16
C ARG A 109 2.07 -7.88 10.71
N GLN A 110 3.27 -7.78 10.14
CA GLN A 110 4.29 -6.81 10.59
C GLN A 110 4.32 -5.58 9.69
N TYR A 111 4.23 -4.40 10.30
CA TYR A 111 4.40 -3.10 9.65
C TYR A 111 5.82 -2.61 9.89
N ARG A 112 6.48 -2.09 8.87
CA ARG A 112 7.76 -1.39 9.02
C ARG A 112 7.56 0.06 8.63
N VAL A 113 7.91 0.93 9.55
CA VAL A 113 7.95 2.36 9.32
C VAL A 113 9.38 2.73 8.96
N SER A 114 9.58 3.27 7.76
CA SER A 114 10.89 3.70 7.27
C SER A 114 10.87 5.21 7.10
N ALA A 115 11.80 5.89 7.76
CA ALA A 115 12.05 7.31 7.54
C ALA A 115 12.99 7.45 6.33
N SER A 116 12.59 8.23 5.33
CA SER A 116 13.49 8.67 4.26
C SER A 116 14.03 10.07 4.57
N LEU A 117 15.30 10.33 4.25
CA LEU A 117 15.89 11.67 4.37
C LEU A 117 15.06 12.65 3.51
N GLY A 118 14.35 13.56 4.16
CA GLY A 118 13.31 14.40 3.55
C GLY A 118 11.99 14.47 4.34
N ALA A 119 12.00 14.25 5.67
CA ALA A 119 10.87 14.50 6.58
C ALA A 119 9.51 13.84 6.22
N VAL A 120 9.50 12.76 5.45
CA VAL A 120 8.33 11.92 5.18
C VAL A 120 8.61 10.52 5.70
N THR A 121 7.72 10.04 6.56
CA THR A 121 7.78 8.72 7.16
C THR A 121 6.87 7.79 6.37
N SER A 122 7.43 6.76 5.73
CA SER A 122 6.65 5.77 4.98
C SER A 122 6.21 4.62 5.89
N VAL A 123 4.94 4.25 5.84
CA VAL A 123 4.43 3.03 6.51
C VAL A 123 4.25 1.95 5.45
N ARG A 124 5.09 0.92 5.50
CA ARG A 124 4.98 -0.24 4.61
C ARG A 124 4.56 -1.47 5.39
N MET A 125 3.70 -2.28 4.77
CA MET A 125 3.40 -3.60 5.27
C MET A 125 4.44 -4.61 4.75
N ARG A 126 5.04 -5.40 5.65
CA ARG A 126 5.93 -6.49 5.22
C ARG A 126 5.11 -7.79 5.14
N ARG A 127 5.05 -8.40 3.95
CA ARG A 127 4.62 -9.81 3.86
C ARG A 127 5.70 -10.67 4.52
N ARG A 128 5.34 -11.46 5.54
CA ARG A 128 6.24 -12.54 6.01
C ARG A 128 6.49 -13.47 4.82
N ARG A 129 7.77 -13.69 4.48
CA ARG A 129 8.13 -14.87 3.68
C ARG A 129 7.68 -16.08 4.50
N LYS A 130 6.92 -17.00 3.90
CA LYS A 130 6.85 -18.36 4.44
C LYS A 130 8.28 -18.91 4.34
N THR A 131 8.97 -18.95 5.47
CA THR A 131 10.05 -19.94 5.62
C THR A 131 9.41 -21.30 5.41
N GLN A 132 10.00 -22.03 4.47
CA GLN A 132 9.62 -23.38 4.12
C GLN A 132 9.84 -24.31 5.31
#